data_AF-A0A1M6GB75-F1
#
_entry.id   AF-A0A1M6GB75-F1
#
_cell.length_a   1.000
_cell.length_b   1.000
_cell.length_c   1.000
_cell.angle_alpha   90.00
_cell.angle_beta   90.00
_cell.angle_gamma   90.00
#
_symmetry.space_group_name_H-M   'P 1'
#
loop_
_entity.id
_entity.type
_entity.pdbx_description
1 polymer ?
#
loop_
_entity_poly.entity_id
_entity_poly.type
_entity_poly.pdbx_seq_one_letter_code
_entity_poly.pdbx_strand_id
1 'polypeptide(L)'
;MANLVMFGASIFAVLGIALFLFKKRSNRRGKQEGAEGCITVETETIVMLKTNRLSAVDPANDPAVFSIPDFAPGKYIVPYSAIQSNSEGPIYVDTGGIFFMDAQLLEPFLEWFHETADSLSYDIFSVSEKLNEFDDAFQTTTGFLFSEGIGTNFPGDGGYSLDLSKLRRE
;
A
#
# COMPACT_ATOMS: atom_id res chain seq x y z
N MET A 1 13.58 69.57 -19.35
CA MET A 1 13.92 68.35 -18.59
C MET A 1 14.34 67.30 -19.60
N ALA A 2 15.48 66.66 -19.35
CA ALA A 2 16.28 65.95 -20.33
C ALA A 2 15.79 64.53 -20.63
N ASN A 3 16.06 64.11 -21.87
CA ASN A 3 16.06 62.73 -22.38
C ASN A 3 16.90 61.78 -21.52
N LEU A 4 16.64 60.47 -21.55
CA LEU A 4 17.41 59.51 -22.35
C LEU A 4 17.13 58.06 -21.92
N VAL A 5 16.92 57.22 -22.93
CA VAL A 5 16.91 55.76 -22.95
C VAL A 5 18.31 55.21 -22.59
N MET A 6 18.40 54.05 -21.92
CA MET A 6 19.23 52.88 -22.32
C MET A 6 19.77 52.02 -21.15
N PHE A 7 20.00 50.75 -21.53
CA PHE A 7 20.86 49.71 -20.95
C PHE A 7 20.24 48.82 -19.85
N GLY A 8 20.27 47.48 -19.94
CA GLY A 8 20.95 46.64 -20.91
C GLY A 8 20.54 45.17 -20.77
N ALA A 9 20.67 44.45 -21.89
CA ALA A 9 20.55 43.01 -22.00
C ALA A 9 21.88 42.30 -21.69
N SER A 10 21.79 41.01 -21.39
CA SER A 10 22.85 39.97 -21.41
C SER A 10 23.76 39.95 -20.16
N ILE A 11 24.09 38.80 -19.55
CA ILE A 11 24.90 37.70 -20.10
C ILE A 11 24.72 36.41 -19.23
N PHE A 12 24.46 35.30 -19.92
CA PHE A 12 24.93 33.90 -19.77
C PHE A 12 25.33 33.25 -18.42
N ALA A 13 24.80 32.02 -18.27
CA ALA A 13 25.43 30.74 -17.86
C ALA A 13 26.07 30.66 -16.45
N VAL A 14 25.77 29.64 -15.64
CA VAL A 14 26.32 28.27 -15.69
C VAL A 14 25.32 27.32 -15.01
N LEU A 15 24.71 26.35 -15.71
CA LEU A 15 25.14 24.96 -15.94
C LEU A 15 25.14 24.05 -14.69
N GLY A 16 24.26 23.04 -14.68
CA GLY A 16 24.20 22.01 -13.63
C GLY A 16 23.18 20.88 -13.85
N ILE A 17 23.20 20.28 -15.05
CA ILE A 17 22.96 18.85 -15.37
C ILE A 17 21.88 18.07 -14.59
N ALA A 18 20.79 17.72 -15.28
CA ALA A 18 20.23 16.35 -15.28
C ALA A 18 19.26 16.17 -16.47
N LEU A 19 19.81 15.75 -17.61
CA LEU A 19 19.06 15.29 -18.77
C LEU A 19 19.13 13.76 -18.83
N PHE A 20 18.02 13.18 -19.26
CA PHE A 20 17.85 11.81 -19.80
C PHE A 20 17.78 10.66 -18.80
N LEU A 21 16.58 10.06 -18.67
CA LEU A 21 16.19 8.90 -19.47
C LEU A 21 14.64 8.74 -19.48
N PHE A 22 13.96 9.49 -20.35
CA PHE A 22 12.62 9.13 -20.83
C PHE A 22 12.74 8.83 -22.32
N LYS A 23 12.86 7.54 -22.67
CA LYS A 23 12.88 7.07 -24.07
C LYS A 23 11.73 6.10 -24.35
N LYS A 24 10.57 6.70 -24.57
CA LYS A 24 9.71 6.56 -25.76
C LYS A 24 9.91 5.31 -26.66
N ARG A 25 8.84 4.51 -26.79
CA ARG A 25 8.34 3.91 -28.05
C ARG A 25 6.80 3.92 -27.96
N SER A 26 6.11 4.95 -28.47
CA SER A 26 5.73 5.23 -29.86
C SER A 26 4.77 4.22 -30.51
N ASN A 27 3.47 4.49 -30.31
CA ASN A 27 2.48 4.77 -31.36
C ASN A 27 2.16 3.67 -32.39
N ARG A 28 1.02 3.00 -32.20
CA ARG A 28 0.11 2.62 -33.29
C ARG A 28 -1.32 3.04 -32.91
N ARG A 29 -1.88 3.96 -33.70
CA ARG A 29 -3.32 4.24 -33.73
C ARG A 29 -4.04 2.99 -34.24
N GLY A 30 -4.84 2.40 -33.36
CA GLY A 30 -5.91 1.46 -33.67
C GLY A 30 -7.11 1.87 -32.84
N LYS A 31 -8.17 2.30 -33.53
CA LYS A 31 -9.45 2.69 -32.95
C LYS A 31 -10.18 1.42 -32.51
N GLN A 32 -10.40 1.22 -31.22
CA GLN A 32 -11.57 0.52 -30.69
C GLN A 32 -11.70 0.74 -29.18
N GLU A 33 -12.94 0.92 -28.78
CA GLU A 33 -13.45 1.25 -27.47
C GLU A 33 -13.22 0.11 -26.46
N GLY A 34 -13.16 0.45 -25.17
CA GLY A 34 -13.10 -0.50 -24.07
C GLY A 34 -11.74 -0.57 -23.40
N ALA A 35 -11.29 0.53 -22.78
CA ALA A 35 -10.25 0.44 -21.75
C ALA A 35 -10.90 -0.15 -20.50
N GLU A 36 -11.01 -1.48 -20.45
CA GLU A 36 -11.05 -2.21 -19.19
C GLU A 36 -9.77 -1.80 -18.45
N GLY A 37 -9.93 -1.02 -17.38
CA GLY A 37 -8.87 -0.76 -16.44
C GLY A 37 -8.47 -2.11 -15.83
N CYS A 38 -7.39 -2.69 -16.36
CA CYS A 38 -6.77 -3.85 -15.75
C CYS A 38 -6.20 -3.37 -14.41
N ILE A 39 -6.97 -3.55 -13.34
CA ILE A 39 -6.47 -3.42 -11.96
C ILE A 39 -5.37 -4.46 -11.87
N THR A 40 -4.12 -4.00 -11.81
CA THR A 40 -3.00 -4.90 -11.54
C THR A 40 -3.12 -5.24 -10.07
N VAL A 41 -3.70 -6.39 -9.78
CA VAL A 41 -3.82 -6.81 -8.39
C VAL A 41 -2.43 -7.17 -7.91
N GLU A 42 -1.96 -6.46 -6.89
CA GLU A 42 -0.67 -6.75 -6.28
C GLU A 42 -0.76 -8.12 -5.60
N THR A 43 -0.03 -9.10 -6.11
CA THR A 43 -0.05 -10.50 -5.62
C THR A 43 0.66 -10.66 -4.27
N GLU A 44 1.17 -9.57 -3.71
CA GLU A 44 1.89 -9.49 -2.45
C GLU A 44 1.89 -8.06 -1.94
N THR A 45 2.07 -7.91 -0.63
CA THR A 45 2.23 -6.61 0.01
C THR A 45 3.48 -6.58 0.87
N ILE A 46 3.98 -5.38 1.16
CA ILE A 46 5.17 -5.18 1.99
C ILE A 46 4.74 -4.58 3.32
N VAL A 47 5.27 -5.11 4.41
CA VAL A 47 5.06 -4.60 5.76
C VAL A 47 6.41 -4.39 6.45
N MET A 48 6.57 -3.25 7.11
CA MET A 48 7.73 -3.00 7.97
C MET A 48 7.46 -3.49 9.39
N LEU A 49 8.33 -4.37 9.88
CA LEU A 49 8.27 -4.92 11.24
C LEU A 49 9.48 -4.44 12.05
N LYS A 50 9.19 -3.85 13.20
CA LYS A 50 10.14 -3.37 14.21
C LYS A 50 10.19 -4.33 15.41
N THR A 51 9.15 -5.11 15.64
CA THR A 51 9.01 -6.18 16.62
C THR A 51 8.76 -7.52 15.94
N ASN A 52 8.88 -8.63 16.67
CA ASN A 52 8.55 -9.95 16.16
C ASN A 52 7.04 -10.21 16.03
N ARG A 53 6.20 -9.19 16.16
CA ARG A 53 4.75 -9.32 16.18
C ARG A 53 4.15 -8.64 14.95
N LEU A 54 3.45 -9.43 14.14
CA LEU A 54 2.69 -8.98 12.99
C LEU A 54 1.20 -8.98 13.36
N SER A 55 0.51 -7.88 13.13
CA SER A 55 -0.95 -7.84 13.17
C SER A 55 -1.51 -7.95 11.76
N ALA A 56 -2.56 -8.74 11.62
CA ALA A 56 -3.41 -8.79 10.44
C ALA A 56 -4.83 -8.43 10.87
N VAL A 57 -5.44 -7.44 10.23
CA VAL A 57 -6.72 -6.89 10.67
C VAL A 57 -7.57 -6.46 9.50
N ASP A 58 -8.84 -6.85 9.57
CA ASP A 58 -9.94 -6.09 8.98
C ASP A 58 -10.46 -5.15 10.08
N PRO A 59 -10.43 -3.82 9.91
CA PRO A 59 -10.84 -2.88 10.95
C PRO A 59 -12.28 -3.01 11.45
N ALA A 60 -13.13 -3.77 10.76
CA ALA A 60 -14.47 -4.12 11.25
C ALA A 60 -14.47 -5.28 12.28
N ASN A 61 -13.33 -5.93 12.53
CA ASN A 61 -13.22 -7.17 13.29
C ASN A 61 -12.07 -7.15 14.30
N ASP A 62 -12.05 -8.16 15.18
CA ASP A 62 -10.95 -8.36 16.11
C ASP A 62 -9.64 -8.66 15.35
N PRO A 63 -8.52 -7.99 15.71
CA PRO A 63 -7.25 -8.18 15.04
C PRO A 63 -6.59 -9.51 15.41
N ALA A 64 -6.01 -10.19 14.42
CA ALA A 64 -5.16 -11.34 14.65
C ALA A 64 -3.71 -10.89 14.85
N VAL A 65 -3.06 -11.35 15.92
CA VAL A 65 -1.65 -11.04 16.17
C VAL A 65 -0.81 -12.31 16.17
N PHE A 66 0.20 -12.32 15.32
CA PHE A 66 1.11 -13.45 15.10
C PHE A 66 2.50 -13.14 15.64
N SER A 67 3.21 -14.17 16.12
CA SER A 67 4.63 -14.08 16.44
C SER A 67 5.45 -14.72 15.32
N ILE A 68 6.34 -13.95 14.70
CA ILE A 68 7.21 -14.43 13.61
C ILE A 68 8.42 -15.13 14.23
N PRO A 69 8.66 -16.42 13.91
CA PRO A 69 9.87 -17.14 14.31
C PRO A 69 11.12 -16.54 13.66
N ASP A 70 12.27 -16.65 14.33
CA ASP A 70 13.58 -16.22 13.80
C ASP A 70 13.61 -14.76 13.27
N PHE A 71 12.84 -13.90 13.94
CA PHE A 71 12.61 -12.52 13.52
C PHE A 71 13.88 -11.66 13.51
N ALA A 72 14.01 -10.86 12.45
CA ALA A 72 14.88 -9.69 12.40
C ALA A 72 14.09 -8.44 11.93
N PRO A 73 14.28 -7.26 12.55
CA PRO A 73 13.62 -6.04 12.09
C PRO A 73 13.89 -5.72 10.62
N GLY A 74 12.89 -5.17 9.94
CA GLY A 74 12.98 -4.78 8.54
C GLY A 74 11.68 -4.96 7.78
N LYS A 75 11.77 -4.92 6.46
CA LYS A 75 10.64 -5.13 5.57
C LYS A 75 10.43 -6.62 5.28
N TYR A 76 9.18 -7.03 5.30
CA TYR A 76 8.72 -8.38 4.98
C TYR A 76 7.70 -8.30 3.86
N ILE A 77 7.79 -9.24 2.93
CA ILE A 77 6.82 -9.47 1.88
C ILE A 77 5.82 -10.51 2.40
N VAL A 78 4.54 -10.15 2.37
CA VAL A 78 3.40 -11.04 2.64
C VAL A 78 2.76 -11.39 1.29
N PRO A 79 3.06 -12.57 0.72
CA PRO A 79 2.46 -12.98 -0.54
C PRO A 79 1.01 -13.42 -0.33
N TYR A 80 0.17 -13.28 -1.35
CA TYR A 80 -1.22 -13.77 -1.33
C TYR A 80 -1.31 -15.27 -0.99
N SER A 81 -0.32 -16.05 -1.45
CA SER A 81 -0.22 -17.47 -1.16
C SER A 81 0.01 -17.81 0.32
N ALA A 82 0.33 -16.82 1.17
CA ALA A 82 0.38 -16.95 2.62
C ALA A 82 -1.01 -16.93 3.26
N ILE A 83 -2.03 -16.41 2.58
CA ILE A 83 -3.42 -16.37 3.06
C ILE A 83 -4.10 -17.67 2.70
N GLN A 84 -4.64 -18.35 3.72
CA GLN A 84 -5.34 -19.62 3.57
C GLN A 84 -6.76 -19.46 4.10
N SER A 85 -7.76 -19.73 3.26
CA SER A 85 -9.14 -19.80 3.71
C SER A 85 -9.29 -20.89 4.76
N ASN A 86 -9.82 -20.51 5.91
CA ASN A 86 -10.07 -21.38 7.05
C ASN A 86 -11.21 -20.76 7.85
N SER A 87 -12.39 -21.37 7.85
CA SER A 87 -13.57 -20.82 8.53
C SER A 87 -13.38 -20.58 10.03
N GLU A 88 -12.42 -21.26 10.66
CA GLU A 88 -12.04 -21.10 12.07
C GLU A 88 -10.71 -20.33 12.22
N GLY A 89 -10.25 -19.68 11.15
CA GLY A 89 -9.03 -18.92 11.12
C GLY A 89 -9.09 -17.68 12.01
N PRO A 90 -7.97 -17.25 12.59
CA PRO A 90 -7.93 -16.13 13.52
C PRO A 90 -8.15 -14.77 12.85
N ILE A 91 -8.02 -14.66 11.53
CA ILE A 91 -8.29 -13.44 10.77
C ILE A 91 -9.72 -13.55 10.23
N TYR A 92 -10.57 -12.60 10.57
CA TYR A 92 -11.90 -12.49 9.97
C TYR A 92 -11.98 -11.26 9.08
N VAL A 93 -12.53 -11.42 7.88
CA VAL A 93 -12.66 -10.35 6.86
C VAL A 93 -14.14 -10.17 6.53
N ASP A 94 -14.56 -8.90 6.47
CA ASP A 94 -15.91 -8.43 6.14
C ASP A 94 -15.89 -7.25 5.14
N THR A 95 -14.73 -6.62 4.95
CA THR A 95 -14.52 -5.46 4.06
C THR A 95 -13.78 -5.83 2.77
N GLY A 96 -13.54 -7.12 2.55
CA GLY A 96 -12.79 -7.63 1.41
C GLY A 96 -11.28 -7.32 1.43
N GLY A 97 -10.72 -6.80 2.52
CA GLY A 97 -9.30 -6.49 2.63
C GLY A 97 -8.68 -6.83 3.98
N ILE A 98 -7.36 -7.02 4.01
CA ILE A 98 -6.57 -7.27 5.23
C ILE A 98 -5.41 -6.28 5.26
N PHE A 99 -5.29 -5.53 6.35
CA PHE A 99 -4.12 -4.71 6.64
C PHE A 99 -3.10 -5.49 7.46
N PHE A 100 -1.83 -5.28 7.14
CA PHE A 100 -0.69 -5.89 7.81
C PHE A 100 0.22 -4.81 8.39
N MET A 101 0.55 -4.92 9.68
CA MET A 101 1.39 -3.93 10.37
C MET A 101 2.15 -4.55 11.53
N ASP A 102 3.18 -3.86 12.00
CA ASP A 102 3.78 -4.18 13.29
C ASP A 102 2.72 -4.06 14.41
N ALA A 103 2.63 -5.06 15.28
CA ALA A 103 1.56 -5.10 16.28
C ALA A 103 1.61 -3.95 17.29
N GLN A 104 2.74 -3.28 17.47
CA GLN A 104 2.80 -2.09 18.32
C GLN A 104 2.07 -0.88 17.72
N LEU A 105 1.80 -0.89 16.41
CA LEU A 105 1.14 0.20 15.69
C LEU A 105 -0.37 -0.03 15.51
N LEU A 106 -0.88 -1.16 16.02
CA LEU A 106 -2.27 -1.56 15.82
C LEU A 106 -3.27 -0.55 16.38
N GLU A 107 -3.11 -0.12 17.64
CA GLU A 107 -4.01 0.87 18.24
C GLU A 107 -3.97 2.22 17.51
N PRO A 108 -2.79 2.83 17.25
CA PRO A 108 -2.71 4.05 16.45
C PRO A 108 -3.29 3.90 15.04
N PHE A 109 -3.12 2.73 14.41
CA PHE A 109 -3.67 2.46 13.10
C PHE A 109 -5.20 2.45 13.13
N LEU A 110 -5.82 1.77 14.10
CA LEU A 110 -7.27 1.70 14.21
C LEU A 110 -7.88 3.08 14.47
N GLU A 111 -7.25 3.89 15.32
CA GLU A 111 -7.66 5.29 15.55
C GLU A 111 -7.61 6.10 14.25
N TRP A 112 -6.45 6.11 13.56
CA TRP A 112 -6.29 6.78 12.28
C TRP A 112 -7.28 6.27 11.22
N PHE A 113 -7.48 4.94 11.16
CA PHE A 113 -8.36 4.30 10.20
C PHE A 113 -9.79 4.78 10.41
N HIS A 114 -10.32 4.74 11.63
CA HIS A 114 -11.70 5.14 11.90
C HIS A 114 -11.93 6.63 11.61
N GLU A 115 -10.98 7.50 11.96
CA GLU A 115 -11.05 8.93 11.60
C GLU A 115 -11.06 9.15 10.09
N THR A 116 -10.18 8.45 9.37
CA THR A 116 -10.06 8.57 7.92
C THR A 116 -11.28 7.99 7.20
N ALA A 117 -11.69 6.79 7.61
CA ALA A 117 -12.82 6.05 7.06
C ALA A 117 -14.14 6.80 7.25
N ASP A 118 -14.38 7.42 8.41
CA ASP A 118 -15.57 8.22 8.67
C ASP A 118 -15.72 9.37 7.66
N SER A 119 -14.61 10.05 7.35
CA SER A 119 -14.58 11.12 6.33
C SER A 119 -14.81 10.63 4.89
N LEU A 120 -14.68 9.32 4.66
CA LEU A 120 -14.77 8.65 3.35
C LEU A 120 -15.94 7.67 3.26
N SER A 121 -16.90 7.72 4.20
CA SER A 121 -18.05 6.80 4.23
C SER A 121 -17.64 5.31 4.28
N TYR A 122 -16.52 5.01 4.94
CA TYR A 122 -15.97 3.67 5.10
C TYR A 122 -15.60 2.95 3.79
N ASP A 123 -15.29 3.70 2.73
CA ASP A 123 -14.72 3.11 1.51
C ASP A 123 -13.26 2.68 1.74
N ILE A 124 -13.06 1.37 1.88
CA ILE A 124 -11.77 0.72 2.17
C ILE A 124 -10.70 1.06 1.13
N PHE A 125 -11.07 1.21 -0.14
CA PHE A 125 -10.13 1.53 -1.20
C PHE A 125 -9.66 2.98 -1.05
N SER A 126 -10.59 3.91 -0.86
CA SER A 126 -10.26 5.32 -0.64
C SER A 126 -9.41 5.52 0.63
N VAL A 127 -9.61 4.69 1.68
CA VAL A 127 -8.74 4.70 2.86
C VAL A 127 -7.34 4.15 2.54
N SER A 128 -7.26 3.06 1.75
CA SER A 128 -5.97 2.47 1.36
C SER A 128 -5.08 3.42 0.56
N GLU A 129 -5.67 4.31 -0.25
CA GLU A 129 -4.94 5.35 -1.00
C GLU A 129 -4.29 6.40 -0.09
N LYS A 130 -4.69 6.48 1.19
CA LYS A 130 -4.14 7.39 2.21
C LYS A 130 -3.20 6.72 3.20
N LEU A 131 -2.90 5.43 3.05
CA LEU A 131 -1.99 4.71 3.96
C LEU A 131 -0.61 5.38 4.09
N ASN A 132 -0.15 6.06 3.05
CA ASN A 132 1.11 6.80 3.08
C ASN A 132 1.12 7.90 4.14
N GLU A 133 -0.02 8.52 4.46
CA GLU A 133 -0.12 9.53 5.53
C GLU A 133 0.21 8.92 6.90
N PHE A 134 -0.32 7.73 7.17
CA PHE A 134 -0.01 6.96 8.37
C PHE A 134 1.44 6.47 8.38
N ASP A 135 1.89 5.89 7.27
CA ASP A 135 3.24 5.35 7.14
C ASP A 135 4.32 6.42 7.35
N ASP A 136 4.10 7.63 6.82
CA ASP A 136 4.98 8.78 7.02
C ASP A 136 4.96 9.26 8.48
N ALA A 137 3.80 9.33 9.12
CA ALA A 137 3.65 9.77 10.51
C ALA A 137 4.39 8.83 11.49
N PHE A 138 4.34 7.52 11.26
CA PHE A 138 4.93 6.51 12.15
C PHE A 138 6.26 5.94 11.64
N GLN A 139 6.77 6.45 10.52
CA GLN A 139 8.00 5.98 9.87
C GLN A 139 7.98 4.45 9.72
N THR A 140 6.98 3.95 9.00
CA THR A 140 6.69 2.52 8.83
C THR A 140 6.30 2.19 7.38
N THR A 141 5.89 0.96 7.14
CA THR A 141 5.22 0.55 5.89
C THR A 141 4.09 -0.40 6.28
N THR A 142 2.86 -0.03 5.97
CA THR A 142 1.67 -0.84 6.22
C THR A 142 1.33 -1.61 4.97
N GLY A 143 1.18 -2.93 5.10
CA GLY A 143 0.75 -3.77 3.99
C GLY A 143 -0.76 -3.78 3.86
N PHE A 144 -1.26 -3.95 2.64
CA PHE A 144 -2.68 -4.14 2.35
C PHE A 144 -2.85 -5.21 1.27
N LEU A 145 -3.69 -6.21 1.54
CA LEU A 145 -4.12 -7.19 0.54
C LEU A 145 -5.63 -7.08 0.37
N PHE A 146 -6.07 -6.95 -0.88
CA PHE A 146 -7.48 -6.90 -1.24
C PHE A 146 -7.92 -8.22 -1.91
N SER A 147 -9.17 -8.62 -1.67
CA SER A 147 -9.78 -9.80 -2.27
C SER A 147 -9.98 -9.59 -3.77
N GLU A 148 -9.41 -10.48 -4.57
CA GLU A 148 -9.62 -10.49 -6.02
C GLU A 148 -11.03 -10.98 -6.41
N GLY A 149 -11.80 -11.50 -5.44
CA GLY A 149 -13.11 -12.10 -5.65
C GLY A 149 -13.07 -13.58 -6.02
N ILE A 150 -14.10 -14.04 -6.71
CA ILE A 150 -14.42 -15.47 -6.90
C ILE A 150 -13.30 -16.21 -7.65
N GLY A 151 -12.81 -17.30 -7.07
CA GLY A 151 -11.83 -18.21 -7.70
C GLY A 151 -10.39 -18.08 -7.17
N THR A 152 -10.16 -17.26 -6.13
CA THR A 152 -8.86 -17.11 -5.47
C THR A 152 -8.83 -17.74 -4.08
N ASN A 153 -7.65 -17.79 -3.46
CA ASN A 153 -7.47 -18.26 -2.07
C ASN A 153 -8.02 -17.27 -1.03
N PHE A 154 -8.37 -16.05 -1.45
CA PHE A 154 -8.97 -15.00 -0.63
C PHE A 154 -10.24 -14.50 -1.35
N PRO A 155 -11.34 -15.29 -1.29
CA PRO A 155 -12.56 -15.02 -2.06
C PRO A 155 -13.37 -13.80 -1.57
N GLY A 156 -12.97 -13.15 -0.47
CA GLY A 156 -13.69 -12.04 0.15
C GLY A 156 -13.95 -12.33 1.63
N ASP A 157 -15.22 -12.30 2.01
CA ASP A 157 -15.60 -12.39 3.43
C ASP A 157 -15.38 -13.79 3.99
N GLY A 158 -14.99 -13.86 5.27
CA GLY A 158 -14.85 -15.10 6.02
C GLY A 158 -13.59 -15.19 6.85
N GLY A 159 -13.32 -16.41 7.32
CA GLY A 159 -12.16 -16.73 8.15
C GLY A 159 -10.93 -17.11 7.34
N TYR A 160 -9.77 -16.65 7.82
CA TYR A 160 -8.46 -16.87 7.21
C TYR A 160 -7.38 -17.16 8.24
N SER A 161 -6.38 -17.92 7.80
CA SER A 161 -5.13 -18.15 8.53
C SER A 161 -3.95 -17.62 7.74
N LEU A 162 -2.90 -17.21 8.46
CA LEU A 162 -1.65 -16.74 7.87
C LEU A 162 -0.55 -17.80 8.01
N ASP A 163 -0.03 -18.25 6.88
CA ASP A 163 1.11 -19.16 6.81
C ASP A 163 2.43 -18.40 6.95
N LEU A 164 2.90 -18.27 8.19
CA LEU A 164 4.13 -17.55 8.53
C LEU A 164 5.38 -18.08 7.81
N SER A 165 5.37 -19.35 7.36
CA SER A 165 6.52 -19.93 6.65
C SER A 165 6.72 -19.36 5.25
N LYS A 166 5.71 -18.67 4.70
CA LYS A 166 5.75 -18.03 3.37
C LYS A 166 6.15 -16.55 3.41
N LEU A 167 6.25 -15.96 4.60
CA LEU A 167 6.78 -14.60 4.76
C LEU A 167 8.27 -14.62 4.42
N ARG A 168 8.72 -13.60 3.70
CA ARG A 168 10.13 -13.45 3.32
C ARG A 168 10.59 -12.02 3.54
N ARG A 169 11.87 -11.83 3.81
CA ARG A 169 12.46 -10.49 3.91
C ARG A 169 12.67 -9.90 2.51
N GLU A 170 12.47 -8.59 2.38
CA GLU A 170 12.82 -7.81 1.19
C GLU A 170 14.34 -7.58 1.08
#